data_AF-A0A3M1M0Q3-F1
#
_entry.id   AF-A0A3M1M0Q3-F1
#
_cell.length_a   1.000
_cell.length_b   1.000
_cell.length_c   1.000
_cell.angle_alpha   90.00
_cell.angle_beta   90.00
_cell.angle_gamma   90.00
#
_symmetry.space_group_name_H-M   'P 1'
#
loop_
_entity.id
_entity.type
_entity.pdbx_description
1 polymer ?
#
loop_
_entity_poly.entity_id
_entity_poly.type
_entity_poly.pdbx_seq_one_letter_code
_entity_poly.pdbx_strand_id
1 'polypeptide(L)'
;DDPRTKRLFALAEEAGVAGRGMAMMQALEAALAQALGRHLPINVDGALAALLVDLGFPPELGNAFFIMARMPGLVAHVYEEQTRQRPMRRIHPTDHEYDGPPAREV
;
A
#
# COMPACT_ATOMS: atom_id res chain seq x y z
N ASP A 1 6.81 -6.08 -11.46
CA ASP A 1 5.93 -6.96 -10.67
C ASP A 1 6.21 -6.83 -9.19
N ASP A 2 5.16 -6.88 -8.37
CA ASP A 2 5.26 -6.86 -6.90
C ASP A 2 5.40 -8.30 -6.35
N PRO A 3 6.53 -8.65 -5.68
CA PRO A 3 6.74 -10.00 -5.14
C PRO A 3 5.73 -10.36 -4.03
N ARG A 4 5.16 -9.36 -3.35
CA ARG A 4 4.17 -9.58 -2.27
C ARG A 4 2.84 -10.05 -2.86
N THR A 5 2.41 -9.43 -3.96
CA THR A 5 1.23 -9.85 -4.74
C THR A 5 1.37 -11.30 -5.18
N LYS A 6 2.52 -11.66 -5.78
CA LYS A 6 2.80 -13.04 -6.21
C LYS A 6 2.69 -14.04 -5.05
N ARG A 7 3.24 -13.70 -3.88
CA ARG A 7 3.17 -14.58 -2.72
C ARG A 7 1.75 -14.70 -2.16
N LEU A 8 0.98 -13.60 -2.09
CA LEU A 8 -0.40 -13.62 -1.62
C LEU A 8 -1.29 -14.48 -2.51
N PHE A 9 -1.16 -14.36 -3.83
CA PHE A 9 -1.92 -15.17 -4.78
C PHE A 9 -1.56 -16.65 -4.66
N ALA A 10 -0.27 -16.99 -4.57
CA ALA A 10 0.14 -18.38 -4.35
C ALA A 10 -0.44 -18.96 -3.05
N LEU A 11 -0.43 -18.19 -1.95
CA LEU A 11 -1.03 -18.61 -0.68
C LEU A 11 -2.55 -18.78 -0.77
N ALA A 12 -3.25 -17.92 -1.53
CA ALA A 12 -4.68 -18.05 -1.72
C ALA A 12 -5.06 -19.30 -2.52
N GLU A 13 -4.26 -19.66 -3.53
CA GLU A 13 -4.38 -20.91 -4.29
C GLU A 13 -4.09 -22.13 -3.39
N GLU A 14 -2.97 -22.11 -2.65
CA GLU A 14 -2.57 -23.17 -1.71
C GLU A 14 -3.65 -23.41 -0.64
N ALA A 15 -4.30 -22.35 -0.16
CA ALA A 15 -5.37 -22.41 0.83
C ALA A 15 -6.76 -22.73 0.24
N GLY A 16 -6.89 -22.81 -1.09
CA GLY A 16 -8.16 -23.07 -1.76
C GLY A 16 -9.19 -21.94 -1.61
N VAL A 17 -8.74 -20.72 -1.39
CA VAL A 17 -9.61 -19.53 -1.23
C VAL A 17 -9.57 -18.60 -2.44
N ALA A 18 -8.78 -18.90 -3.47
CA ALA A 18 -8.77 -18.13 -4.71
C ALA A 18 -10.14 -18.17 -5.41
N GLY A 19 -10.65 -16.99 -5.80
CA GLY A 19 -12.01 -16.87 -6.33
C GLY A 19 -12.17 -15.77 -7.38
N ARG A 20 -13.37 -15.19 -7.42
CA ARG A 20 -13.79 -14.21 -8.44
C ARG A 20 -13.07 -12.86 -8.29
N GLY A 21 -12.71 -12.47 -7.08
CA GLY A 21 -11.94 -11.25 -6.79
C GLY A 21 -10.55 -11.32 -7.41
N MET A 22 -9.81 -12.40 -7.18
CA MET A 22 -8.51 -12.63 -7.82
C MET A 22 -8.62 -12.70 -9.34
N ALA A 23 -9.59 -13.46 -9.87
CA ALA A 23 -9.81 -13.56 -11.31
C ALA A 23 -10.15 -12.21 -11.95
N MET A 24 -10.98 -11.39 -11.28
CA MET A 24 -11.31 -10.03 -11.73
C MET A 24 -10.07 -9.14 -11.76
N MET A 25 -9.23 -9.19 -10.72
CA MET A 25 -8.04 -8.35 -10.65
C MET A 25 -7.02 -8.69 -11.74
N GLN A 26 -6.81 -9.97 -12.02
CA GLN A 26 -5.95 -10.44 -13.13
C GLN A 26 -6.51 -10.05 -14.50
N ALA A 27 -7.82 -10.16 -14.69
CA ALA A 27 -8.47 -9.73 -15.92
C ALA A 27 -8.34 -8.21 -16.12
N LEU A 28 -8.46 -7.42 -15.05
CA LEU A 28 -8.29 -5.97 -15.08
C LEU A 28 -6.85 -5.58 -15.44
N GLU A 29 -5.84 -6.24 -14.86
CA GLU A 29 -4.43 -6.04 -15.20
C GLU A 29 -4.17 -6.29 -16.70
N ALA A 30 -4.69 -7.40 -17.23
CA ALA A 30 -4.57 -7.72 -18.65
C ALA A 30 -5.27 -6.69 -19.56
N ALA A 31 -6.49 -6.27 -19.20
CA ALA A 31 -7.25 -5.27 -19.95
C ALA A 31 -6.57 -3.89 -19.93
N LEU A 32 -6.03 -3.47 -18.77
CA LEU A 32 -5.29 -2.22 -18.64
C LEU A 32 -4.00 -2.25 -19.44
N ALA A 33 -3.28 -3.37 -19.47
CA ALA A 33 -2.09 -3.52 -20.28
C ALA A 33 -2.38 -3.33 -21.78
N GLN A 34 -3.49 -3.87 -22.27
CA GLN A 34 -3.94 -3.68 -23.65
C GLN A 34 -4.35 -2.23 -23.92
N ALA A 35 -5.13 -1.61 -23.02
CA ALA A 35 -5.64 -0.25 -23.21
C ALA A 35 -4.55 0.82 -23.13
N LEU A 36 -3.55 0.64 -22.26
CA LEU A 36 -2.48 1.62 -22.02
C LEU A 36 -1.22 1.37 -22.87
N GLY A 37 -1.13 0.23 -23.56
CA GLY A 37 0.07 -0.17 -24.30
C GLY A 37 1.30 -0.41 -23.42
N ARG A 38 1.12 -0.52 -22.10
CA ARG A 38 2.18 -0.78 -21.12
C ARG A 38 1.67 -1.63 -19.96
N HIS A 39 2.52 -2.51 -19.45
CA HIS A 39 2.20 -3.32 -18.29
C HIS A 39 2.11 -2.48 -17.02
N LEU A 40 0.98 -2.57 -16.31
CA LEU A 40 0.76 -1.91 -15.03
C LEU A 40 0.49 -2.99 -13.97
N PRO A 41 1.52 -3.38 -13.17
CA PRO A 41 1.39 -4.51 -12.26
C PRO A 41 0.42 -4.24 -11.12
N ILE A 42 -0.30 -5.28 -10.70
CA ILE A 42 -1.12 -5.25 -9.48
C ILE A 42 -0.21 -5.02 -8.25
N ASN A 43 -0.43 -3.92 -7.53
CA ASN A 43 0.24 -3.67 -6.26
C ASN A 43 -0.35 -4.55 -5.13
N VAL A 44 0.35 -4.61 -4.00
CA VAL A 44 -0.10 -5.40 -2.84
C VAL A 44 -1.49 -5.00 -2.33
N ASP A 45 -1.88 -3.73 -2.46
CA ASP A 45 -3.18 -3.24 -1.96
C ASP A 45 -4.33 -3.79 -2.81
N GLY A 46 -4.18 -3.79 -4.15
CA GLY A 46 -5.12 -4.41 -5.07
C GLY A 46 -5.18 -5.93 -4.91
N ALA A 47 -4.03 -6.57 -4.66
CA ALA A 47 -3.97 -8.00 -4.36
C ALA A 47 -4.73 -8.33 -3.06
N LEU A 48 -4.53 -7.56 -1.99
CA LEU A 48 -5.23 -7.74 -0.73
C LEU A 48 -6.73 -7.52 -0.89
N ALA A 49 -7.14 -6.48 -1.62
CA ALA A 49 -8.56 -6.21 -1.88
C ALA A 49 -9.23 -7.39 -2.60
N ALA A 50 -8.60 -7.95 -3.63
CA ALA A 50 -9.08 -9.12 -4.35
C ALA A 50 -9.27 -10.34 -3.42
N LEU A 51 -8.29 -10.59 -2.55
CA LEU A 51 -8.37 -11.68 -1.56
C LEU A 51 -9.49 -11.46 -0.54
N LEU A 52 -9.66 -10.24 -0.04
CA LEU A 52 -10.73 -9.94 0.94
C LEU A 52 -12.13 -10.15 0.35
N VAL A 53 -12.31 -9.84 -0.94
CA VAL A 53 -13.54 -10.17 -1.68
C VAL A 53 -13.75 -11.68 -1.75
N ASP A 54 -12.71 -12.44 -2.09
CA ASP A 54 -12.79 -13.90 -2.20
C ASP A 54 -13.05 -14.58 -0.85
N LEU A 55 -12.55 -13.99 0.24
CA LEU A 55 -12.82 -14.42 1.62
C LEU A 55 -14.19 -13.99 2.15
N GLY A 56 -14.95 -13.20 1.38
CA GLY A 56 -16.31 -12.75 1.75
C GLY A 56 -16.35 -11.63 2.79
N PHE A 57 -15.27 -10.85 2.94
CA PHE A 57 -15.28 -9.69 3.83
C PHE A 57 -16.10 -8.52 3.24
N PRO A 58 -16.85 -7.78 4.06
CA PRO A 58 -17.46 -6.52 3.65
C PRO A 58 -16.41 -5.50 3.19
N PRO A 59 -16.59 -4.81 2.05
CA PRO A 59 -15.63 -3.82 1.54
C PRO A 59 -15.29 -2.71 2.54
N GLU A 60 -16.22 -2.34 3.41
CA GLU A 60 -16.05 -1.31 4.45
C GLU A 60 -14.95 -1.68 5.45
N LEU A 61 -14.64 -2.97 5.59
CA LEU A 61 -13.57 -3.46 6.46
C LEU A 61 -12.19 -3.51 5.78
N GLY A 62 -12.10 -3.25 4.48
CA GLY A 62 -10.84 -3.40 3.72
C GLY A 62 -9.65 -2.66 4.33
N ASN A 63 -9.86 -1.40 4.71
CA ASN A 63 -8.82 -0.57 5.32
C ASN A 63 -8.39 -1.04 6.71
N ALA A 64 -9.25 -1.78 7.44
CA ALA A 64 -8.91 -2.28 8.77
C ALA A 64 -7.74 -3.26 8.72
N PHE A 65 -7.67 -4.12 7.71
CA PHE A 65 -6.56 -5.06 7.52
C PHE A 65 -5.23 -4.34 7.28
N PHE A 66 -5.25 -3.29 6.45
CA PHE A 66 -4.07 -2.46 6.22
C PHE A 66 -3.57 -1.83 7.51
N ILE A 67 -4.48 -1.21 8.28
CA ILE A 67 -4.16 -0.56 9.56
C ILE A 67 -3.55 -1.57 10.52
N MET A 68 -4.24 -2.69 10.77
CA MET A 68 -3.77 -3.73 11.70
C MET A 68 -2.38 -4.25 11.31
N ALA A 69 -2.14 -4.52 10.03
CA ALA A 69 -0.84 -4.98 9.55
C ALA A 69 0.28 -3.95 9.74
N ARG A 70 -0.04 -2.65 9.70
CA ARG A 70 0.96 -1.57 9.81
C ARG A 70 1.26 -1.16 11.26
N MET A 71 0.31 -1.35 12.17
CA MET A 71 0.45 -0.91 13.57
C MET A 71 1.72 -1.41 14.26
N PRO A 72 2.12 -2.70 14.16
CA PRO A 72 3.35 -3.15 14.81
C PRO A 72 4.61 -2.45 14.28
N GLY A 73 4.69 -2.21 12.97
CA GLY A 73 5.81 -1.50 12.35
C GLY A 73 5.87 -0.04 12.77
N LEU A 74 4.72 0.65 12.86
CA LEU A 74 4.65 2.02 13.35
C LEU A 74 5.11 2.12 14.82
N VAL A 75 4.66 1.20 15.68
CA VAL A 75 5.11 1.13 17.08
C VAL A 75 6.62 0.92 17.15
N ALA A 76 7.17 0.02 16.34
CA ALA A 76 8.61 -0.22 16.29
C ALA A 76 9.39 1.03 15.84
N HIS A 77 8.92 1.75 14.81
CA HIS A 77 9.55 2.98 14.36
C HIS A 77 9.49 4.10 15.42
N VAL A 78 8.35 4.25 16.11
CA VAL A 78 8.22 5.22 17.21
C VAL A 78 9.20 4.89 18.33
N TYR A 79 9.29 3.61 18.73
CA TYR A 79 10.22 3.18 19.77
C TYR A 79 11.69 3.38 19.34
N GLU A 80 12.02 3.06 18.09
CA GLU A 80 13.36 3.25 17.55
C GLU A 80 13.76 4.74 17.54
N GLU A 81 12.84 5.62 17.11
CA GLU A 81 13.04 7.07 17.13
C GLU A 81 13.29 7.58 18.56
N GLN A 82 12.47 7.16 19.52
CA GLN A 82 12.59 7.59 20.92
C GLN A 82 13.87 7.12 21.60
N THR A 83 14.35 5.93 21.25
CA THR A 83 15.49 5.30 21.95
C THR A 83 16.83 5.50 21.27
N ARG A 84 16.86 5.78 19.96
CA ARG A 84 18.10 5.91 19.19
C ARG A 84 18.37 7.31 18.66
N GLN A 85 17.41 8.21 18.69
CA GLN A 85 17.58 9.57 18.18
C GLN A 85 17.53 10.62 19.29
N ARG A 86 18.12 11.78 19.02
CA ARG A 86 18.05 12.93 19.93
C ARG A 86 16.64 13.52 19.89
N PRO A 87 16.04 13.90 21.03
CA PRO A 87 14.78 14.63 21.05
C PRO A 87 14.82 15.88 20.17
N MET A 88 13.72 16.13 19.45
CA MET A 88 13.58 17.27 18.52
C MET A 88 14.67 17.32 17.43
N ARG A 89 15.14 16.16 16.94
CA ARG A 89 16.05 16.15 15.79
C ARG A 89 15.39 16.77 14.56
N ARG A 90 16.18 17.45 13.73
CA ARG A 90 15.69 17.99 12.46
C ARG A 90 15.49 16.84 11.46
N ILE A 91 14.30 16.75 10.90
CA ILE A 91 13.94 15.79 9.86
C ILE A 91 13.61 16.59 8.60
N HIS A 92 14.42 16.42 7.55
CA HIS A 92 14.25 17.10 6.24
C HIS A 92 14.06 18.63 6.29
N PRO A 93 14.90 19.39 7.04
CA PRO A 93 14.68 20.82 7.24
C PRO A 93 14.96 21.70 6.00
N THR A 94 15.47 21.13 4.91
CA THR A 94 15.90 21.89 3.71
C THR A 94 15.29 21.37 2.41
N ASP A 95 14.49 20.30 2.48
CA ASP A 95 13.85 19.70 1.31
C ASP A 95 12.44 20.29 1.15
N HIS A 96 12.40 21.61 0.99
CA HIS A 96 11.17 22.37 0.78
C HIS A 96 11.47 23.60 -0.08
N GLU A 97 10.49 23.98 -0.89
CA GLU A 97 10.50 25.21 -1.68
C GLU A 97 9.39 26.12 -1.18
N TYR A 98 9.69 27.40 -0.97
CA TYR A 98 8.67 28.39 -0.62
C TYR A 98 8.04 28.91 -1.91
N ASP A 99 6.76 28.61 -2.10
CA ASP A 99 5.95 29.01 -3.27
C ASP A 99 5.05 30.24 -3.00
N GLY A 100 5.22 30.87 -1.84
CA GLY A 100 4.46 32.05 -1.44
C GLY A 100 4.99 33.37 -2.01
N PRO A 101 4.30 34.50 -1.72
CA PRO A 101 4.75 35.81 -2.16
C PRO A 101 6.12 36.19 -1.59
N PRO A 102 6.95 36.94 -2.34
CA PRO A 102 8.23 37.43 -1.84
C PRO A 102 8.02 38.40 -0.67
N ALA A 103 9.09 38.63 0.11
CA ALA A 103 9.09 39.63 1.18
C ALA A 103 8.60 40.99 0.66
N ARG A 104 7.76 41.66 1.45
CA ARG A 104 7.18 42.98 1.14
C ARG A 104 7.56 43.96 2.25
N GLU A 105 7.86 45.21 1.89
CA GLU A 105 8.00 46.26 2.89
C GLU A 105 6.63 46.59 3.51
N VAL A 106 6.63 46.87 4.82
CA VAL A 106 5.44 47.20 5.63
C VAL A 106 5.28 48.71 5.71
#